data_AF-A0A8B3DG42-F1
#
_entry.id   AF-A0A8B3DG42-F1
#
_cell.length_a   1.000
_cell.length_b   1.000
_cell.length_c   1.000
_cell.angle_alpha   90.00
_cell.angle_beta   90.00
_cell.angle_gamma   90.00
#
_symmetry.space_group_name_H-M   'P 1'
#
loop_
_entity.id
_entity.type
_entity.pdbx_description
1 polymer ?
#
loop_
_entity_poly.entity_id
_entity_poly.type
_entity_poly.pdbx_seq_one_letter_code
_entity_poly.pdbx_strand_id
1 'polypeptide(L)'
;MQQGMLSSLLLSLSLITLPVTLSAKEMQETVVEQWLQDTHIQTKVSELLDYAVRDEVDSLKFALDRLAFPQQEVVRFLLLEKLEQQEIILTPRMAIFVESQISITPTYQVLERGDGYEFTVPAFNFPSIASRLIKRWKQDQSTLEFVLAAERQELNLKDWLTGTSQHVQTREALLIRELDSLSPDALEALTKQLTHANVTSWLPSTAVVVRLAQVSQNEAMYDLLWRMRADYNSQTELERLAEVSDEFSLQQLMNSTVNPTLKPYAIELLTRSNPLSQDVKQFLVAKMALSEEATLVARELAKQGHQSWLEELVSSNRQVKARQIQEFLK
;
A
#
# COMPACT_ATOMS: atom_id res chain seq x y z
N MET A 1 45.94 51.25 -37.00
CA MET A 1 44.56 50.96 -36.56
C MET A 1 43.79 50.18 -37.63
N GLN A 2 44.23 48.97 -38.01
CA GLN A 2 43.59 48.19 -39.08
C GLN A 2 43.41 46.69 -38.78
N GLN A 3 43.70 46.25 -37.55
CA GLN A 3 43.48 44.84 -37.15
C GLN A 3 42.19 44.61 -36.35
N GLY A 4 41.45 45.66 -36.01
CA GLY A 4 40.18 45.56 -35.27
C GLY A 4 38.94 45.34 -36.13
N MET A 5 39.02 45.51 -37.46
CA MET A 5 37.86 45.37 -38.36
C MET A 5 37.71 43.97 -38.99
N LEU A 6 38.73 43.10 -38.90
CA LEU A 6 38.63 41.72 -39.38
C LEU A 6 38.08 40.78 -38.29
N SER A 7 38.34 41.09 -37.02
CA SER A 7 37.79 40.35 -35.87
C SER A 7 36.29 40.53 -35.70
N SER A 8 35.72 41.67 -36.12
CA SER A 8 34.28 41.93 -36.06
C SER A 8 33.48 41.27 -37.19
N LEU A 9 34.12 40.93 -38.32
CA LEU A 9 33.50 40.16 -39.40
C LEU A 9 33.51 38.63 -39.15
N LEU A 10 34.50 38.13 -38.41
CA LEU A 10 34.53 36.70 -38.02
C LEU A 10 33.58 36.40 -36.85
N LEU A 11 33.31 37.37 -35.97
CA LEU A 11 32.33 37.17 -34.89
C LEU A 11 30.87 37.18 -35.39
N SER A 12 30.56 37.94 -36.46
CA SER A 12 29.20 38.04 -36.99
C SER A 12 28.75 36.83 -37.81
N LEU A 13 29.68 35.97 -38.28
CA LEU A 13 29.33 34.69 -38.91
C LEU A 13 29.11 33.54 -37.92
N SER A 14 29.46 33.71 -36.64
CA SER A 14 29.36 32.63 -35.63
C SER A 14 28.01 32.55 -34.89
N LEU A 15 27.08 33.47 -35.19
CA LEU A 15 25.78 33.58 -34.50
C LEU A 15 24.59 32.95 -35.26
N ILE A 16 24.85 32.17 -36.31
CA ILE A 16 23.82 31.37 -36.99
C ILE A 16 23.99 29.88 -36.65
N THR A 17 24.07 29.56 -35.37
CA THR A 17 23.65 28.24 -34.89
C THR A 17 22.30 28.44 -34.23
N LEU A 18 21.25 28.50 -35.06
CA LEU A 18 19.89 28.30 -34.59
C LEU A 18 19.89 26.99 -33.79
N PRO A 19 19.35 26.95 -32.55
CA PRO A 19 19.05 25.67 -31.95
C PRO A 19 18.11 24.96 -32.92
N VAL A 20 18.50 23.76 -33.37
CA VAL A 20 17.56 22.85 -34.02
C VAL A 20 16.52 22.55 -32.95
N THR A 21 15.44 23.33 -32.93
CA THR A 21 14.22 22.93 -32.25
C THR A 21 13.81 21.65 -32.96
N LEU A 22 14.04 20.50 -32.31
CA LEU A 22 13.45 19.23 -32.68
C LEU A 22 11.95 19.44 -32.62
N SER A 23 11.38 19.92 -33.72
CA SER A 23 9.95 20.06 -33.88
C SER A 23 9.39 18.65 -33.83
N ALA A 24 8.58 18.37 -32.80
CA ALA A 24 7.86 17.11 -32.73
C ALA A 24 7.10 16.88 -34.04
N LYS A 25 7.17 15.66 -34.56
CA LYS A 25 6.58 15.32 -35.85
C LYS A 25 5.18 14.78 -35.63
N GLU A 26 4.18 15.54 -36.05
CA GLU A 26 2.79 15.11 -36.00
C GLU A 26 2.57 13.89 -36.91
N MET A 27 1.85 12.90 -36.39
CA MET A 27 1.46 11.66 -37.06
C MET A 27 -0.05 11.50 -36.93
N GLN A 28 -0.70 11.05 -38.00
CA GLN A 28 -2.13 10.72 -37.97
C GLN A 28 -2.36 9.42 -37.18
N GLU A 29 -3.46 9.35 -36.44
CA GLU A 29 -3.87 8.15 -35.66
C GLU A 29 -3.84 6.87 -36.51
N THR A 30 -4.37 6.93 -37.73
CA THR A 30 -4.41 5.78 -38.65
C THR A 30 -3.02 5.26 -39.01
N VAL A 31 -2.01 6.15 -39.08
CA VAL A 31 -0.62 5.77 -39.36
C VAL A 31 0.01 5.12 -38.13
N VAL A 32 -0.34 5.57 -36.92
CA VAL A 32 0.08 4.93 -35.67
C VAL A 32 -0.45 3.50 -35.60
N GLU A 33 -1.74 3.29 -35.85
CA GLU A 33 -2.35 1.95 -35.86
C GLU A 33 -1.69 1.01 -36.87
N GLN A 34 -1.38 1.52 -38.07
CA GLN A 34 -0.65 0.74 -39.09
C GLN A 34 0.73 0.29 -38.60
N TRP A 35 1.47 1.18 -37.94
CA TRP A 35 2.79 0.83 -37.38
C TRP A 35 2.68 -0.21 -36.27
N LEU A 36 1.68 -0.11 -35.40
CA LEU A 36 1.46 -1.07 -34.31
C LEU A 36 1.09 -2.47 -34.84
N GLN A 37 0.42 -2.56 -35.99
CA GLN A 37 -0.01 -3.82 -36.61
C GLN A 37 0.98 -4.37 -37.64
N ASP A 38 2.06 -3.65 -37.96
CA ASP A 38 3.03 -4.07 -38.96
C ASP A 38 3.72 -5.40 -38.58
N THR A 39 3.66 -6.39 -39.48
CA THR A 39 4.18 -7.74 -39.22
C THR A 39 5.70 -7.77 -39.08
N HIS A 40 6.44 -6.92 -39.80
CA HIS A 40 7.89 -6.84 -39.70
C HIS A 40 8.31 -6.26 -38.35
N ILE A 41 7.61 -5.22 -37.89
CA ILE A 41 7.79 -4.66 -36.55
C ILE A 41 7.50 -5.71 -35.48
N GLN A 42 6.37 -6.42 -35.57
CA GLN A 42 6.01 -7.46 -34.61
C GLN A 42 7.04 -8.60 -34.55
N THR A 43 7.61 -8.97 -35.70
CA THR A 43 8.71 -9.94 -35.77
C THR A 43 9.95 -9.42 -35.06
N LYS A 44 10.32 -8.15 -35.30
CA LYS A 44 11.48 -7.54 -34.65
C LYS A 44 11.30 -7.42 -33.15
N VAL A 45 10.11 -7.02 -32.69
CA VAL A 45 9.77 -6.97 -31.26
C VAL A 45 9.92 -8.35 -30.62
N SER A 46 9.48 -9.41 -31.31
CA SER A 46 9.59 -10.78 -30.80
C SER A 46 11.05 -11.24 -30.69
N GLU A 47 11.91 -10.87 -31.64
CA GLU A 47 13.36 -11.10 -31.55
C GLU A 47 13.98 -10.35 -30.36
N LEU A 48 13.65 -9.07 -30.18
CA LEU A 48 14.17 -8.28 -29.06
C LEU A 48 13.66 -8.79 -27.70
N LEU A 49 12.44 -9.31 -27.67
CA LEU A 49 11.87 -9.94 -26.49
C LEU A 49 12.63 -11.21 -26.10
N ASP A 50 13.08 -12.02 -27.08
CA ASP A 50 13.91 -13.20 -26.81
C ASP A 50 15.27 -12.81 -26.20
N TYR A 51 15.93 -11.75 -26.71
CA TYR A 51 17.11 -11.20 -26.04
C TYR A 51 16.79 -10.73 -24.62
N ALA A 52 15.61 -10.15 -24.39
CA ALA A 52 15.21 -9.68 -23.08
C ALA A 52 15.04 -10.83 -22.08
N VAL A 53 14.36 -11.90 -22.47
CA VAL A 53 14.13 -13.11 -21.66
C VAL A 53 15.45 -13.82 -21.32
N ARG A 54 16.43 -13.77 -22.23
CA ARG A 54 17.76 -14.38 -22.04
C ARG A 54 18.77 -13.47 -21.32
N ASP A 55 18.35 -12.28 -20.87
CA ASP A 55 19.21 -11.25 -20.28
C ASP A 55 20.37 -10.78 -21.19
N GLU A 56 20.20 -10.89 -22.51
CA GLU A 56 21.14 -10.44 -23.54
C GLU A 56 20.96 -8.94 -23.86
N VAL A 57 21.05 -8.10 -22.82
CA VAL A 57 20.74 -6.65 -22.87
C VAL A 57 21.60 -5.90 -23.90
N ASP A 58 22.87 -6.26 -24.04
CA ASP A 58 23.79 -5.61 -24.98
C ASP A 58 23.36 -5.88 -26.45
N SER A 59 22.97 -7.13 -26.75
CA SER A 59 22.41 -7.53 -28.06
C SER A 59 21.10 -6.81 -28.36
N LEU A 60 20.21 -6.75 -27.36
CA LEU A 60 18.93 -6.04 -27.45
C LEU A 60 19.15 -4.57 -27.80
N LYS A 61 19.96 -3.87 -27.00
CA LYS A 61 20.26 -2.44 -27.20
C LYS A 61 20.88 -2.20 -28.57
N PHE A 62 21.87 -3.02 -28.95
CA PHE A 62 22.51 -2.91 -30.25
C PHE A 62 21.51 -3.08 -31.41
N ALA A 63 20.63 -4.07 -31.34
CA ALA A 63 19.63 -4.34 -32.37
C ALA A 63 18.56 -3.23 -32.43
N LEU A 64 18.19 -2.64 -31.30
CA LEU A 64 17.23 -1.54 -31.20
C LEU A 64 17.79 -0.21 -31.73
N ASP A 65 19.03 0.12 -31.37
CA ASP A 65 19.66 1.39 -31.73
C ASP A 65 19.96 1.50 -33.23
N ARG A 66 20.00 0.38 -33.95
CA ARG A 66 20.19 0.33 -35.41
C ARG A 66 18.92 0.52 -36.24
N LEU A 67 17.75 0.50 -35.61
CA LEU A 67 16.50 0.75 -36.31
C LEU A 67 16.39 2.23 -36.67
N ALA A 68 15.87 2.51 -37.87
CA ALA A 68 15.57 3.87 -38.28
C ALA A 68 14.26 4.37 -37.63
N PHE A 69 14.11 5.68 -37.47
CA PHE A 69 12.81 6.27 -37.16
C PHE A 69 11.86 6.16 -38.37
N PRO A 70 10.55 5.91 -38.17
CA PRO A 70 9.83 5.77 -36.88
C PRO A 70 9.94 4.39 -36.23
N GLN A 71 10.40 3.37 -36.96
CA GLN A 71 10.40 1.96 -36.51
C GLN A 71 11.03 1.77 -35.14
N GLN A 72 12.11 2.49 -34.84
CA GLN A 72 12.76 2.42 -33.53
C GLN A 72 11.82 2.76 -32.37
N GLU A 73 11.02 3.84 -32.46
CA GLU A 73 10.10 4.21 -31.37
C GLU A 73 8.93 3.23 -31.25
N VAL A 74 8.42 2.74 -32.38
CA VAL A 74 7.36 1.73 -32.41
C VAL A 74 7.84 0.45 -31.71
N VAL A 75 9.06 0.00 -32.04
CA VAL A 75 9.67 -1.19 -31.43
C VAL A 75 9.98 -0.96 -29.95
N ARG A 76 10.47 0.22 -29.54
CA ARG A 76 10.63 0.57 -28.10
C ARG A 76 9.30 0.43 -27.36
N PHE A 77 8.25 1.01 -27.91
CA PHE A 77 6.91 0.98 -27.32
C PHE A 77 6.37 -0.43 -27.18
N LEU A 78 6.31 -1.19 -28.28
CA LEU A 78 5.78 -2.55 -28.29
C LEU A 78 6.61 -3.52 -27.45
N LEU A 79 7.94 -3.37 -27.42
CA LEU A 79 8.80 -4.19 -26.57
C LEU A 79 8.46 -3.98 -25.09
N LEU A 80 8.44 -2.73 -24.63
CA LEU A 80 8.12 -2.43 -23.24
C LEU A 80 6.68 -2.82 -22.89
N GLU A 81 5.74 -2.62 -23.82
CA GLU A 81 4.37 -3.08 -23.66
C GLU A 81 4.30 -4.60 -23.47
N LYS A 82 5.02 -5.39 -24.27
CA LYS A 82 5.09 -6.84 -24.10
C LYS A 82 5.74 -7.26 -22.78
N LEU A 83 6.80 -6.57 -22.34
CA LEU A 83 7.38 -6.81 -21.01
C LEU A 83 6.36 -6.59 -19.90
N GLU A 84 5.54 -5.54 -20.00
CA GLU A 84 4.51 -5.21 -19.02
C GLU A 84 3.34 -6.20 -19.04
N GLN A 85 2.83 -6.53 -20.22
CA GLN A 85 1.69 -7.43 -20.44
C GLN A 85 2.01 -8.88 -20.07
N GLN A 86 3.25 -9.34 -20.31
CA GLN A 86 3.69 -10.69 -19.97
C GLN A 86 4.26 -10.79 -18.54
N GLU A 87 4.21 -9.70 -17.77
CA GLU A 87 4.69 -9.63 -16.39
C GLU A 87 6.13 -10.16 -16.21
N ILE A 88 7.01 -9.84 -17.17
CA ILE A 88 8.39 -10.32 -17.14
C ILE A 88 9.16 -9.68 -15.99
N ILE A 89 9.72 -10.51 -15.12
CA ILE A 89 10.57 -10.07 -14.01
C ILE A 89 11.88 -9.52 -14.58
N LEU A 90 12.15 -8.24 -14.32
CA LEU A 90 13.36 -7.59 -14.81
C LEU A 90 14.60 -8.03 -14.00
N THR A 91 15.64 -8.45 -14.69
CA THR A 91 16.99 -8.56 -14.10
C THR A 91 17.53 -7.16 -13.79
N PRO A 92 18.57 -7.02 -12.94
CA PRO A 92 19.20 -5.72 -12.71
C PRO A 92 19.73 -5.06 -14.00
N ARG A 93 20.28 -5.84 -14.94
CA ARG A 93 20.77 -5.32 -16.22
C ARG A 93 19.61 -4.82 -17.09
N MET A 94 18.51 -5.57 -17.13
CA MET A 94 17.31 -5.16 -17.86
C MET A 94 16.66 -3.93 -17.24
N ALA A 95 16.63 -3.81 -15.91
CA ALA A 95 16.12 -2.64 -15.22
C ALA A 95 16.90 -1.36 -15.61
N ILE A 96 18.23 -1.43 -15.72
CA ILE A 96 19.04 -0.31 -16.22
C ILE A 96 18.65 0.06 -17.66
N PHE A 97 18.46 -0.94 -18.53
CA PHE A 97 18.01 -0.71 -19.90
C PHE A 97 16.63 -0.03 -19.94
N VAL A 98 15.64 -0.55 -19.20
CA VAL A 98 14.29 0.02 -19.15
C VAL A 98 14.30 1.43 -18.54
N GLU A 99 15.07 1.67 -17.48
CA GLU A 99 15.20 2.99 -16.84
C GLU A 99 15.79 4.02 -17.81
N SER A 100 16.75 3.62 -18.66
CA SER A 100 17.30 4.51 -19.69
C SER A 100 16.27 4.95 -20.74
N GLN A 101 15.14 4.23 -20.88
CA GLN A 101 14.05 4.61 -21.80
C GLN A 101 13.20 5.78 -21.26
N ILE A 102 13.21 6.02 -19.94
CA ILE A 102 12.40 7.08 -19.31
C ILE A 102 12.87 8.47 -19.74
N SER A 103 14.17 8.65 -19.92
CA SER A 103 14.78 9.94 -20.28
C SER A 103 14.71 10.29 -21.77
N ILE A 104 14.21 9.39 -22.62
CA ILE A 104 14.14 9.62 -24.06
C ILE A 104 12.81 10.29 -24.40
N THR A 105 12.88 11.48 -24.99
CA THR A 105 11.69 12.21 -25.47
C THR A 105 11.17 11.60 -26.77
N PRO A 106 9.89 11.16 -26.84
CA PRO A 106 9.31 10.66 -28.09
C PRO A 106 9.27 11.74 -29.18
N THR A 107 9.63 11.36 -30.40
CA THR A 107 9.73 12.27 -31.54
C THR A 107 8.38 12.47 -32.22
N TYR A 108 7.56 11.43 -32.26
CA TYR A 108 6.27 11.44 -32.95
C TYR A 108 5.13 11.73 -31.98
N GLN A 109 4.22 12.61 -32.39
CA GLN A 109 3.05 13.02 -31.60
C GLN A 109 1.76 12.86 -32.41
N VAL A 110 0.65 12.66 -31.73
CA VAL A 110 -0.70 12.62 -32.30
C VAL A 110 -1.51 13.76 -31.71
N LEU A 111 -2.33 14.40 -32.54
CA LEU A 111 -3.30 15.41 -32.11
C LEU A 111 -4.57 14.70 -31.66
N GLU A 112 -4.88 14.75 -30.37
CA GLU A 112 -6.13 14.27 -29.80
C GLU A 112 -7.12 15.43 -29.64
N ARG A 113 -8.39 15.18 -29.94
CA ARG A 113 -9.50 16.14 -29.79
C ARG A 113 -10.49 15.62 -28.76
N GLY A 114 -10.72 16.38 -27.69
CA GLY A 114 -11.67 16.05 -26.63
C GLY A 114 -12.27 17.29 -25.98
N ASP A 115 -13.58 17.27 -25.70
CA ASP A 115 -14.31 18.32 -24.97
C ASP A 115 -14.08 19.76 -25.46
N GLY A 116 -13.90 19.95 -26.78
CA GLY A 116 -13.68 21.27 -27.38
C GLY A 116 -12.24 21.78 -27.29
N TYR A 117 -11.30 20.95 -26.84
CA TYR A 117 -9.86 21.23 -26.80
C TYR A 117 -9.09 20.27 -27.72
N GLU A 118 -7.96 20.76 -28.24
CA GLU A 118 -6.98 19.95 -28.97
C GLU A 118 -5.71 19.88 -28.13
N PHE A 119 -5.18 18.69 -27.92
CA PHE A 119 -3.90 18.48 -27.21
C PHE A 119 -3.05 17.45 -27.94
N THR A 120 -1.73 17.56 -27.78
CA THR A 120 -0.77 16.67 -28.42
C THR A 120 -0.21 15.67 -27.41
N VAL A 121 -0.23 14.39 -27.79
CA VAL A 121 0.34 13.30 -26.99
C VAL A 121 1.41 12.55 -27.78
N PRO A 122 2.39 11.89 -27.13
CA PRO A 122 3.29 10.99 -27.82
C PRO A 122 2.55 9.89 -28.57
N ALA A 123 2.85 9.70 -29.85
CA ALA A 123 2.30 8.62 -30.67
C ALA A 123 2.65 7.24 -30.11
N PHE A 124 3.85 7.13 -29.51
CA PHE A 124 4.37 5.91 -28.91
C PHE A 124 4.91 6.25 -27.51
N ASN A 125 4.06 6.15 -26.48
CA ASN A 125 4.39 6.61 -25.13
C ASN A 125 5.20 5.57 -24.31
N PHE A 126 6.34 5.14 -24.86
CA PHE A 126 7.23 4.17 -24.22
C PHE A 126 7.86 4.67 -22.90
N PRO A 127 8.14 5.98 -22.66
CA PRO A 127 8.68 6.43 -21.37
C PRO A 127 7.72 6.20 -20.20
N SER A 128 6.41 6.31 -20.45
CA SER A 128 5.39 6.04 -19.43
C SER A 128 5.33 4.57 -19.07
N ILE A 129 5.44 3.66 -20.05
CA ILE A 129 5.52 2.21 -19.81
C ILE A 129 6.79 1.87 -19.02
N ALA A 130 7.94 2.41 -19.44
CA ALA A 130 9.21 2.22 -18.75
C ALA A 130 9.13 2.64 -17.27
N SER A 131 8.51 3.79 -17.00
CA SER A 131 8.33 4.30 -15.62
C SER A 131 7.51 3.33 -14.76
N ARG A 132 6.44 2.74 -15.31
CA ARG A 132 5.62 1.75 -14.59
C ARG A 132 6.38 0.45 -14.34
N LEU A 133 7.11 -0.05 -15.34
CA LEU A 133 7.96 -1.24 -15.21
C LEU A 133 9.03 -1.07 -14.12
N ILE A 134 9.73 0.08 -14.10
CA ILE A 134 10.74 0.37 -13.06
C ILE A 134 10.10 0.52 -11.69
N LYS A 135 8.93 1.16 -11.60
CA LYS A 135 8.20 1.26 -10.33
C LYS A 135 7.85 -0.13 -9.79
N ARG A 136 7.34 -1.04 -10.64
CA ARG A 136 7.03 -2.43 -10.27
C ARG A 136 8.29 -3.16 -9.81
N TRP A 137 9.36 -3.11 -10.60
CA TRP A 137 10.62 -3.78 -10.25
C TRP A 137 11.20 -3.31 -8.90
N LYS A 138 11.21 -1.99 -8.62
CA LYS A 138 11.66 -1.45 -7.32
C LYS A 138 10.76 -1.94 -6.16
N GLN A 139 9.47 -2.11 -6.42
CA GLN A 139 8.54 -2.68 -5.45
C GLN A 139 8.82 -4.17 -5.21
N ASP A 140 9.08 -4.95 -6.25
CA ASP A 140 9.39 -6.38 -6.13
C ASP A 140 10.71 -6.62 -5.37
N GLN A 141 11.74 -5.81 -5.66
CA GLN A 141 13.01 -5.84 -4.92
C GLN A 141 12.81 -5.53 -3.44
N SER A 142 12.09 -4.45 -3.11
CA SER A 142 11.85 -4.11 -1.70
C SER A 142 11.01 -5.16 -0.97
N THR A 143 10.08 -5.81 -1.66
CA THR A 143 9.29 -6.93 -1.15
C THR A 143 10.20 -8.12 -0.84
N LEU A 144 11.05 -8.52 -1.79
CA LEU A 144 11.98 -9.64 -1.59
C LEU A 144 12.98 -9.36 -0.47
N GLU A 145 13.58 -8.17 -0.42
CA GLU A 145 14.49 -7.76 0.65
C GLU A 145 13.82 -7.82 2.03
N PHE A 146 12.59 -7.31 2.12
CA PHE A 146 11.79 -7.36 3.34
C PHE A 146 11.52 -8.80 3.78
N VAL A 147 11.00 -9.64 2.88
CA VAL A 147 10.67 -11.04 3.19
C VAL A 147 11.93 -11.80 3.60
N LEU A 148 13.03 -11.69 2.85
CA LEU A 148 14.28 -12.38 3.21
C LEU A 148 14.83 -11.93 4.57
N ALA A 149 14.80 -10.63 4.88
CA ALA A 149 15.25 -10.12 6.16
C ALA A 149 14.36 -10.59 7.32
N ALA A 150 13.04 -10.66 7.11
CA ALA A 150 12.10 -11.17 8.09
C ALA A 150 12.28 -12.68 8.32
N GLU A 151 12.38 -13.48 7.27
CA GLU A 151 12.58 -14.93 7.32
C GLU A 151 13.90 -15.32 7.99
N ARG A 152 14.95 -14.53 7.77
CA ARG A 152 16.25 -14.72 8.45
C ARG A 152 16.27 -14.17 9.87
N GLN A 153 15.18 -13.56 10.34
CA GLN A 153 15.10 -12.89 11.64
C GLN A 153 16.15 -11.76 11.80
N GLU A 154 16.61 -11.19 10.69
CA GLU A 154 17.57 -10.10 10.61
C GLU A 154 16.86 -8.73 10.59
N LEU A 155 15.55 -8.70 10.34
CA LEU A 155 14.76 -7.48 10.27
C LEU A 155 14.52 -6.87 11.65
N ASN A 156 15.13 -5.72 11.93
CA ASN A 156 14.80 -4.88 13.10
C ASN A 156 13.72 -3.85 12.71
N LEU A 157 12.50 -4.00 13.24
CA LEU A 157 11.36 -3.14 12.90
C LEU A 157 11.58 -1.68 13.28
N LYS A 158 12.22 -1.41 14.42
CA LYS A 158 12.46 -0.04 14.90
C LYS A 158 13.36 0.71 13.94
N ASP A 159 14.49 0.11 13.57
CA ASP A 159 15.45 0.73 12.67
C ASP A 159 14.88 0.83 11.26
N TRP A 160 14.14 -0.19 10.82
CA TRP A 160 13.54 -0.24 9.49
C TRP A 160 12.37 0.74 9.33
N LEU A 161 11.55 0.97 10.36
CA LEU A 161 10.45 1.94 10.34
C LEU A 161 10.85 3.34 10.82
N THR A 162 12.15 3.67 10.76
CA THR A 162 12.66 5.02 11.02
C THR A 162 13.06 5.70 9.71
N GLY A 163 12.77 7.00 9.57
CA GLY A 163 13.13 7.79 8.38
C GLY A 163 12.19 8.97 8.13
N THR A 164 12.11 9.42 6.87
CA THR A 164 11.13 10.43 6.47
C THR A 164 9.71 9.84 6.51
N SER A 165 8.69 10.69 6.68
CA SER A 165 7.30 10.24 6.75
C SER A 165 6.87 9.39 5.55
N GLN A 166 7.28 9.77 4.33
CA GLN A 166 6.97 9.02 3.12
C GLN A 166 7.64 7.63 3.08
N HIS A 167 8.90 7.53 3.53
CA HIS A 167 9.61 6.26 3.60
C HIS A 167 8.96 5.32 4.62
N VAL A 168 8.61 5.84 5.80
CA VAL A 168 7.92 5.06 6.83
C VAL A 168 6.58 4.57 6.33
N GLN A 169 5.75 5.43 5.74
CA GLN A 169 4.44 5.03 5.19
C GLN A 169 4.56 3.93 4.13
N THR A 170 5.56 4.02 3.24
CA THR A 170 5.78 3.00 2.20
C THR A 170 6.18 1.66 2.82
N ARG A 171 7.04 1.69 3.84
CA ARG A 171 7.50 0.50 4.56
C ARG A 171 6.40 -0.12 5.43
N GLU A 172 5.60 0.68 6.11
CA GLU A 172 4.42 0.19 6.84
C GLU A 172 3.41 -0.46 5.90
N ALA A 173 3.14 0.14 4.74
CA ALA A 173 2.25 -0.45 3.74
C ALA A 173 2.80 -1.78 3.20
N LEU A 174 4.11 -1.87 2.95
CA LEU A 174 4.76 -3.12 2.54
C LEU A 174 4.63 -4.19 3.64
N LEU A 175 4.98 -3.85 4.88
CA LEU A 175 4.86 -4.74 6.02
C LEU A 175 3.43 -5.28 6.13
N ILE A 176 2.42 -4.40 6.19
CA ILE A 176 1.01 -4.78 6.34
C ILE A 176 0.56 -5.75 5.25
N ARG A 177 1.01 -5.54 4.02
CA ARG A 177 0.62 -6.38 2.86
C ARG A 177 1.28 -7.75 2.89
N GLU A 178 2.54 -7.84 3.31
CA GLU A 178 3.34 -9.06 3.22
C GLU A 178 3.29 -9.92 4.49
N LEU A 179 2.62 -9.49 5.57
CA LEU A 179 2.59 -10.27 6.81
C LEU A 179 2.02 -11.70 6.63
N ASP A 180 1.04 -11.90 5.74
CA ASP A 180 0.47 -13.24 5.50
C ASP A 180 1.41 -14.16 4.69
N SER A 181 2.43 -13.60 4.02
CA SER A 181 3.38 -14.38 3.23
C SER A 181 4.57 -14.89 4.05
N LEU A 182 4.72 -14.40 5.29
CA LEU A 182 5.79 -14.78 6.19
C LEU A 182 5.53 -16.13 6.88
N SER A 183 6.61 -16.84 7.19
CA SER A 183 6.56 -18.04 8.02
C SER A 183 6.12 -17.73 9.47
N PRO A 184 5.55 -18.73 10.18
CA PRO A 184 5.19 -18.57 11.59
C PRO A 184 6.38 -18.12 12.47
N ASP A 185 7.57 -18.64 12.20
CA ASP A 185 8.79 -18.32 12.94
C ASP A 185 9.20 -16.84 12.73
N ALA A 186 9.11 -16.35 11.49
CA ALA A 186 9.38 -14.95 11.16
C ALA A 186 8.35 -14.04 11.85
N LEU A 187 7.07 -14.39 11.79
CA LEU A 187 6.00 -13.63 12.43
C LEU A 187 6.14 -13.56 13.95
N GLU A 188 6.52 -14.67 14.59
CA GLU A 188 6.82 -14.72 16.02
C GLU A 188 8.00 -13.80 16.36
N ALA A 189 9.08 -13.82 15.57
CA ALA A 189 10.24 -12.96 15.77
C ALA A 189 9.88 -11.47 15.68
N LEU A 190 9.08 -11.07 14.68
CA LEU A 190 8.59 -9.69 14.55
C LEU A 190 7.69 -9.28 15.72
N THR A 191 6.79 -10.17 16.13
CA THR A 191 5.88 -9.95 17.26
C THR A 191 6.64 -9.78 18.58
N LYS A 192 7.70 -10.56 18.80
CA LYS A 192 8.55 -10.46 19.99
C LYS A 192 9.21 -9.09 20.12
N GLN A 193 9.59 -8.45 19.00
CA GLN A 193 10.22 -7.12 19.03
C GLN A 193 9.30 -6.05 19.65
N LEU A 194 7.98 -6.18 19.50
CA LEU A 194 7.01 -5.21 20.03
C LEU A 194 6.51 -5.60 21.43
N THR A 195 6.37 -6.89 21.71
CA THR A 195 5.79 -7.39 22.97
C THR A 195 6.81 -7.48 24.11
N HIS A 196 8.09 -7.70 23.81
CA HIS A 196 9.15 -7.84 24.81
C HIS A 196 9.98 -6.57 25.00
N ALA A 197 9.90 -5.62 24.06
CA ALA A 197 10.54 -4.33 24.23
C ALA A 197 9.76 -3.47 25.22
N ASN A 198 10.47 -2.69 26.05
CA ASN A 198 9.82 -1.69 26.89
C ASN A 198 9.10 -0.68 25.98
N VAL A 199 7.77 -0.63 26.12
CA VAL A 199 6.80 0.17 25.33
C VAL A 199 7.19 1.67 25.25
N THR A 200 8.03 2.15 26.17
CA THR A 200 8.44 3.55 26.27
C THR A 200 9.46 3.99 25.22
N SER A 201 10.05 3.08 24.43
CA SER A 201 11.18 3.43 23.56
C SER A 201 10.82 3.74 22.11
N TRP A 202 9.78 3.13 21.55
CA TRP A 202 9.30 3.32 20.18
C TRP A 202 8.09 2.40 19.91
N LEU A 203 7.13 2.83 19.09
CA LEU A 203 6.03 2.02 18.57
C LEU A 203 5.73 2.38 17.11
N PRO A 204 5.36 1.41 16.25
CA PRO A 204 4.89 1.68 14.90
C PRO A 204 3.44 2.23 14.92
N SER A 205 2.89 2.56 13.75
CA SER A 205 1.50 3.01 13.66
C SER A 205 0.50 1.95 14.14
N THR A 206 -0.68 2.40 14.59
CA THR A 206 -1.77 1.49 15.02
C THR A 206 -2.16 0.50 13.93
N ALA A 207 -2.10 0.91 12.65
CA ALA A 207 -2.40 0.03 11.52
C ALA A 207 -1.44 -1.17 11.45
N VAL A 208 -0.15 -0.96 11.70
CA VAL A 208 0.85 -2.03 11.78
C VAL A 208 0.57 -2.97 12.95
N VAL A 209 0.29 -2.41 14.13
CA VAL A 209 0.01 -3.21 15.34
C VAL A 209 -1.25 -4.05 15.16
N VAL A 210 -2.33 -3.47 14.61
CA VAL A 210 -3.56 -4.19 14.27
C VAL A 210 -3.27 -5.34 13.32
N ARG A 211 -2.54 -5.09 12.23
CA ARG A 211 -2.26 -6.15 11.26
C ARG A 211 -1.41 -7.27 11.85
N LEU A 212 -0.37 -6.94 12.61
CA LEU A 212 0.43 -7.94 13.32
C LEU A 212 -0.42 -8.75 14.31
N ALA A 213 -1.31 -8.10 15.07
CA ALA A 213 -2.21 -8.79 15.99
C ALA A 213 -3.16 -9.75 15.26
N GLN A 214 -3.74 -9.33 14.14
CA GLN A 214 -4.64 -10.16 13.32
C GLN A 214 -3.95 -11.40 12.77
N VAL A 215 -2.77 -11.25 12.15
CA VAL A 215 -2.07 -12.36 11.48
C VAL A 215 -1.44 -13.31 12.51
N SER A 216 -0.88 -12.78 13.60
CA SER A 216 -0.26 -13.59 14.64
C SER A 216 -1.26 -14.22 15.62
N GLN A 217 -2.47 -13.67 15.71
CA GLN A 217 -3.46 -13.97 16.76
C GLN A 217 -2.86 -13.94 18.18
N ASN A 218 -1.82 -13.12 18.38
CA ASN A 218 -1.07 -13.07 19.63
C ASN A 218 -1.76 -12.15 20.64
N GLU A 219 -2.12 -12.68 21.81
CA GLU A 219 -2.78 -11.90 22.88
C GLU A 219 -1.96 -10.71 23.34
N ALA A 220 -0.63 -10.84 23.47
CA ALA A 220 0.24 -9.75 23.90
C ALA A 220 0.29 -8.60 22.87
N MET A 221 0.08 -8.89 21.58
CA MET A 221 -0.07 -7.86 20.55
C MET A 221 -1.38 -7.09 20.70
N TYR A 222 -2.47 -7.78 21.01
CA TYR A 222 -3.74 -7.12 21.30
C TYR A 222 -3.66 -6.31 22.61
N ASP A 223 -3.01 -6.83 23.65
CA ASP A 223 -2.78 -6.08 24.88
C ASP A 223 -2.00 -4.79 24.63
N LEU A 224 -1.00 -4.83 23.74
CA LEU A 224 -0.29 -3.64 23.29
C LEU A 224 -1.24 -2.68 22.57
N LEU A 225 -2.01 -3.17 21.59
CA LEU A 225 -2.99 -2.39 20.83
C LEU A 225 -3.98 -1.66 21.75
N TRP A 226 -4.52 -2.33 22.76
CA TRP A 226 -5.50 -1.75 23.68
C TRP A 226 -4.91 -0.70 24.62
N ARG A 227 -3.60 -0.71 24.84
CA ARG A 227 -2.90 0.32 25.60
C ARG A 227 -2.51 1.54 24.76
N MET A 228 -2.54 1.43 23.43
CA MET A 228 -2.25 2.54 22.53
C MET A 228 -3.38 3.58 22.57
N ARG A 229 -3.06 4.78 22.08
CA ARG A 229 -4.09 5.80 21.86
C ARG A 229 -5.09 5.28 20.83
N ALA A 230 -6.37 5.29 21.20
CA ALA A 230 -7.45 4.92 20.30
C ALA A 230 -7.50 5.83 19.07
N ASP A 231 -7.62 5.21 17.91
CA ASP A 231 -7.80 5.84 16.61
C ASP A 231 -8.77 5.03 15.74
N TYR A 232 -8.93 5.45 14.48
CA TYR A 232 -9.78 4.78 13.50
C TYR A 232 -9.42 3.29 13.33
N ASN A 233 -8.13 2.94 13.26
CA ASN A 233 -7.71 1.54 13.06
C ASN A 233 -8.09 0.65 14.24
N SER A 234 -7.91 1.15 15.47
CA SER A 234 -8.32 0.41 16.67
C SER A 234 -9.84 0.22 16.75
N GLN A 235 -10.64 1.18 16.27
CA GLN A 235 -12.10 1.08 16.24
C GLN A 235 -12.57 0.07 15.18
N THR A 236 -12.01 0.14 13.98
CA THR A 236 -12.30 -0.80 12.89
C THR A 236 -11.92 -2.24 13.29
N GLU A 237 -10.84 -2.43 14.05
CA GLU A 237 -10.50 -3.76 14.55
C GLU A 237 -11.53 -4.29 15.56
N LEU A 238 -12.10 -3.44 16.42
CA LEU A 238 -13.20 -3.87 17.30
C LEU A 238 -14.45 -4.28 16.51
N GLU A 239 -14.79 -3.54 15.46
CA GLU A 239 -15.90 -3.92 14.57
C GLU A 239 -15.65 -5.29 13.95
N ARG A 240 -14.46 -5.51 13.39
CA ARG A 240 -14.08 -6.81 12.80
C ARG A 240 -14.16 -7.95 13.81
N LEU A 241 -13.66 -7.75 15.03
CA LEU A 241 -13.73 -8.75 16.11
C LEU A 241 -15.19 -9.06 16.49
N ALA A 242 -16.05 -8.04 16.53
CA ALA A 242 -17.47 -8.22 16.78
C ALA A 242 -18.19 -8.95 15.64
N GLU A 243 -17.78 -8.74 14.39
CA GLU A 243 -18.32 -9.49 13.25
C GLU A 243 -17.92 -10.97 13.27
N VAL A 244 -16.66 -11.28 13.63
CA VAL A 244 -16.17 -12.66 13.75
C VAL A 244 -16.83 -13.38 14.93
N SER A 245 -16.94 -12.71 16.09
CA SER A 245 -17.67 -13.21 17.28
C SER A 245 -17.26 -14.61 17.78
N ASP A 246 -16.04 -15.06 17.50
CA ASP A 246 -15.47 -16.27 18.11
C ASP A 246 -14.99 -16.02 19.55
N GLU A 247 -14.64 -17.09 20.27
CA GLU A 247 -14.22 -17.01 21.68
C GLU A 247 -13.06 -16.04 21.88
N PHE A 248 -12.05 -16.11 21.01
CA PHE A 248 -10.89 -15.22 21.03
C PHE A 248 -11.30 -13.76 20.77
N SER A 249 -12.14 -13.51 19.77
CA SER A 249 -12.56 -12.15 19.40
C SER A 249 -13.41 -11.51 20.48
N LEU A 250 -14.32 -12.27 21.10
CA LEU A 250 -15.09 -11.80 22.25
C LEU A 250 -14.18 -11.50 23.44
N GLN A 251 -13.16 -12.32 23.69
CA GLN A 251 -12.16 -12.04 24.71
C GLN A 251 -11.40 -10.74 24.44
N GLN A 252 -11.00 -10.49 23.19
CA GLN A 252 -10.32 -9.25 22.82
C GLN A 252 -11.22 -8.01 22.92
N LEU A 253 -12.50 -8.12 22.56
CA LEU A 253 -13.49 -7.06 22.82
C LEU A 253 -13.58 -6.74 24.31
N MET A 254 -13.65 -7.75 25.18
CA MET A 254 -13.66 -7.56 26.63
C MET A 254 -12.36 -6.90 27.13
N ASN A 255 -11.21 -7.35 26.63
CA ASN A 255 -9.89 -6.81 27.00
C ASN A 255 -9.73 -5.35 26.56
N SER A 256 -10.27 -4.95 25.41
CA SER A 256 -10.19 -3.58 24.90
C SER A 256 -10.83 -2.53 25.82
N THR A 257 -11.70 -2.95 26.75
CA THR A 257 -12.33 -2.05 27.72
C THR A 257 -11.37 -1.40 28.72
N VAL A 258 -10.10 -1.85 28.77
CA VAL A 258 -9.03 -1.17 29.51
C VAL A 258 -8.75 0.23 28.95
N ASN A 259 -9.02 0.45 27.66
CA ASN A 259 -8.86 1.73 27.01
C ASN A 259 -10.10 2.61 27.27
N PRO A 260 -9.97 3.75 27.97
CA PRO A 260 -11.13 4.58 28.30
C PRO A 260 -11.88 5.11 27.06
N THR A 261 -11.18 5.33 25.95
CA THR A 261 -11.78 5.84 24.71
C THR A 261 -12.51 4.74 23.95
N LEU A 262 -12.00 3.51 23.94
CA LEU A 262 -12.65 2.38 23.25
C LEU A 262 -13.75 1.72 24.09
N LYS A 263 -13.69 1.83 25.42
CA LYS A 263 -14.61 1.15 26.35
C LYS A 263 -16.10 1.30 26.00
N PRO A 264 -16.65 2.51 25.75
CA PRO A 264 -18.07 2.62 25.39
C PRO A 264 -18.40 1.88 24.10
N TYR A 265 -17.50 1.92 23.12
CA TYR A 265 -17.68 1.27 21.84
C TYR A 265 -17.61 -0.25 21.94
N ALA A 266 -16.64 -0.78 22.69
CA ALA A 266 -16.51 -2.21 22.95
C ALA A 266 -17.72 -2.77 23.71
N ILE A 267 -18.24 -2.04 24.71
CA ILE A 267 -19.46 -2.45 25.43
C ILE A 267 -20.66 -2.47 24.50
N GLU A 268 -20.84 -1.43 23.68
CA GLU A 268 -21.90 -1.42 22.67
C GLU A 268 -21.84 -2.66 21.78
N LEU A 269 -20.66 -2.96 21.20
CA LEU A 269 -20.46 -4.12 20.33
C LEU A 269 -20.75 -5.46 21.02
N LEU A 270 -20.28 -5.64 22.26
CA LEU A 270 -20.55 -6.85 23.05
C LEU A 270 -22.06 -7.07 23.26
N THR A 271 -22.82 -5.99 23.47
CA THR A 271 -24.27 -6.06 23.69
C THR A 271 -25.10 -6.26 22.41
N ARG A 272 -24.52 -6.09 21.22
CA ARG A 272 -25.24 -6.31 19.94
C ARG A 272 -25.53 -7.79 19.67
N SER A 273 -24.75 -8.71 20.23
CA SER A 273 -24.96 -10.13 20.03
C SER A 273 -26.27 -10.61 20.67
N ASN A 274 -27.03 -11.44 19.96
CA ASN A 274 -28.26 -12.05 20.47
C ASN A 274 -28.39 -13.50 19.98
N PRO A 275 -28.34 -14.50 20.88
CA PRO A 275 -28.19 -14.38 22.33
C PRO A 275 -26.76 -14.01 22.77
N LEU A 276 -26.65 -13.32 23.91
CA LEU A 276 -25.35 -13.05 24.56
C LEU A 276 -24.71 -14.37 25.02
N SER A 277 -23.42 -14.56 24.75
CA SER A 277 -22.66 -15.70 25.28
C SER A 277 -22.52 -15.62 26.81
N GLN A 278 -22.26 -16.75 27.45
CA GLN A 278 -22.15 -16.82 28.91
C GLN A 278 -21.00 -15.94 29.44
N ASP A 279 -19.86 -15.94 28.75
CA ASP A 279 -18.68 -15.17 29.16
C ASP A 279 -18.95 -13.66 29.06
N VAL A 280 -19.61 -13.23 27.99
CA VAL A 280 -20.03 -11.82 27.83
C VAL A 280 -21.01 -11.43 28.93
N LYS A 281 -21.98 -12.29 29.28
CA LYS A 281 -22.89 -12.02 30.41
C LYS A 281 -22.13 -11.85 31.73
N GLN A 282 -21.20 -12.77 32.03
CA GLN A 282 -20.40 -12.70 33.26
C GLN A 282 -19.55 -11.43 33.31
N PHE A 283 -18.92 -11.06 32.20
CA PHE A 283 -18.15 -9.84 32.08
C PHE A 283 -19.00 -8.58 32.28
N LEU A 284 -20.14 -8.47 31.59
CA LEU A 284 -21.04 -7.31 31.72
C LEU A 284 -21.60 -7.18 33.14
N VAL A 285 -21.89 -8.30 33.83
CA VAL A 285 -22.29 -8.30 35.24
C VAL A 285 -21.16 -7.76 36.13
N ALA A 286 -19.91 -8.18 35.91
CA ALA A 286 -18.77 -7.67 36.65
C ALA A 286 -18.58 -6.16 36.44
N LYS A 287 -18.78 -5.67 35.22
CA LYS A 287 -18.75 -4.23 34.89
C LYS A 287 -19.89 -3.47 35.60
N MET A 288 -21.10 -4.02 35.65
CA MET A 288 -22.24 -3.43 36.36
C MET A 288 -22.10 -3.42 37.90
N ALA A 289 -21.15 -4.17 38.46
CA ALA A 289 -20.82 -4.06 39.88
C ALA A 289 -20.08 -2.74 40.20
N LEU A 290 -19.43 -2.13 39.19
CA LEU A 290 -18.72 -0.86 39.29
C LEU A 290 -19.67 0.31 39.01
N SER A 291 -19.77 1.25 39.95
CA SER A 291 -20.76 2.34 39.89
C SER A 291 -20.60 3.26 38.66
N GLU A 292 -19.38 3.42 38.15
CA GLU A 292 -19.12 4.29 37.00
C GLU A 292 -19.50 3.63 35.67
N GLU A 293 -19.55 2.29 35.63
CA GLU A 293 -19.78 1.51 34.41
C GLU A 293 -21.20 0.93 34.34
N ALA A 294 -21.88 0.79 35.49
CA ALA A 294 -23.24 0.25 35.58
C ALA A 294 -24.25 0.97 34.69
N THR A 295 -24.24 2.31 34.70
CA THR A 295 -25.13 3.14 33.89
C THR A 295 -24.89 2.95 32.38
N LEU A 296 -23.63 2.81 31.97
CA LEU A 296 -23.24 2.61 30.58
C LEU A 296 -23.71 1.25 30.08
N VAL A 297 -23.41 0.18 30.82
CA VAL A 297 -23.77 -1.19 30.45
C VAL A 297 -25.29 -1.38 30.43
N ALA A 298 -26.01 -0.87 31.44
CA ALA A 298 -27.47 -0.95 31.49
C ALA A 298 -28.14 -0.25 30.32
N ARG A 299 -27.63 0.93 29.94
CA ARG A 299 -28.14 1.69 28.78
C ARG A 299 -27.97 0.91 27.48
N GLU A 300 -26.77 0.37 27.21
CA GLU A 300 -26.53 -0.36 25.97
C GLU A 300 -27.34 -1.66 25.91
N LEU A 301 -27.44 -2.41 27.01
CA LEU A 301 -28.28 -3.60 27.09
C LEU A 301 -29.76 -3.28 26.81
N ALA A 302 -30.30 -2.20 27.38
CA ALA A 302 -31.67 -1.79 27.13
C ALA A 302 -31.87 -1.38 25.65
N LYS A 303 -30.92 -0.62 25.07
CA LYS A 303 -30.94 -0.19 23.68
C LYS A 303 -30.91 -1.36 22.69
N GLN A 304 -30.17 -2.43 23.00
CA GLN A 304 -30.08 -3.64 22.18
C GLN A 304 -31.18 -4.67 22.44
N GLY A 305 -32.17 -4.36 23.30
CA GLY A 305 -33.35 -5.21 23.52
C GLY A 305 -33.19 -6.28 24.60
N HIS A 306 -32.14 -6.23 25.43
CA HIS A 306 -31.89 -7.18 26.53
C HIS A 306 -32.59 -6.80 27.85
N GLN A 307 -33.76 -6.16 27.77
CA GLN A 307 -34.50 -5.63 28.94
C GLN A 307 -34.94 -6.74 29.90
N SER A 308 -35.44 -7.86 29.39
CA SER A 308 -35.86 -9.00 30.22
C SER A 308 -34.72 -9.57 31.06
N TRP A 309 -33.52 -9.61 30.50
CA TRP A 309 -32.33 -10.05 31.24
C TRP A 309 -31.90 -9.00 32.28
N LEU A 310 -32.02 -7.70 31.98
CA LEU A 310 -31.78 -6.65 32.98
C LEU A 310 -32.75 -6.74 34.17
N GLU A 311 -34.04 -7.02 33.93
CA GLU A 311 -35.04 -7.23 34.98
C GLU A 311 -34.68 -8.45 35.85
N GLU A 312 -34.28 -9.56 35.22
CA GLU A 312 -33.79 -10.75 35.91
C GLU A 312 -32.58 -10.41 36.78
N LEU A 313 -31.60 -9.67 36.27
CA LEU A 313 -30.40 -9.27 37.01
C LEU A 313 -30.72 -8.39 38.22
N VAL A 314 -31.63 -7.42 38.09
CA VAL A 314 -32.04 -6.56 39.20
C VAL A 314 -32.75 -7.34 40.31
N SER A 315 -33.53 -8.38 39.94
CA SER A 315 -34.28 -9.19 40.90
C SER A 315 -33.45 -10.29 41.55
N SER A 316 -32.46 -10.85 40.86
CA SER A 316 -31.74 -12.07 41.27
C SER A 316 -30.29 -11.83 41.68
N ASN A 317 -29.63 -10.76 41.19
CA ASN A 317 -28.19 -10.59 41.36
C ASN A 317 -27.85 -9.44 42.32
N ARG A 318 -27.26 -9.77 43.48
CA ARG A 318 -26.88 -8.78 44.51
C ARG A 318 -25.62 -7.98 44.17
N GLN A 319 -24.85 -8.39 43.17
CA GLN A 319 -23.59 -7.73 42.79
C GLN A 319 -23.83 -6.48 41.96
N VAL A 320 -24.93 -6.41 41.23
CA VAL A 320 -25.25 -5.27 40.36
C VAL A 320 -25.85 -4.11 41.14
N LYS A 321 -25.58 -2.88 40.70
CA LYS A 321 -26.11 -1.66 41.33
C LYS A 321 -27.56 -1.41 40.89
N ALA A 322 -28.49 -2.21 41.42
CA ALA A 322 -29.91 -2.23 41.06
C ALA A 322 -30.58 -0.85 40.90
N ARG A 323 -30.30 0.11 41.79
CA ARG A 323 -30.87 1.47 41.72
C ARG A 323 -30.49 2.23 40.44
N GLN A 324 -29.26 2.05 39.96
CA GLN A 324 -28.76 2.71 38.75
C GLN A 324 -29.29 2.05 37.48
N ILE A 325 -29.54 0.73 37.54
CA ILE A 325 -30.05 -0.05 36.40
C ILE A 325 -31.54 0.20 36.19
N GLN A 326 -32.31 0.34 37.27
CA GLN A 326 -33.77 0.58 37.23
C GLN A 326 -34.17 1.83 36.42
N GLU A 327 -33.28 2.80 36.24
CA GLU A 327 -33.53 3.99 35.42
C GLU A 327 -33.71 3.66 33.92
N PHE A 328 -33.18 2.52 33.47
CA PHE A 328 -33.18 2.08 32.06
C PHE A 328 -34.20 0.98 31.76
N LEU A 329 -35.00 0.55 32.75
CA LEU A 329 -36.06 -0.45 32.63
C LEU A 329 -37.45 0.17 32.38
N LYS A 330 -37.51 1.40 31.86
CA LYS A 330 -38.75 2.16 31.67
C LYS A 330 -39.26 2.13 30.24
#